data_AF-A0A967ZEP9-F1
#
_entry.id   AF-A0A967ZEP9-F1
#
_cell.length_a   1.000
_cell.length_b   1.000
_cell.length_c   1.000
_cell.angle_alpha   90.00
_cell.angle_beta   90.00
_cell.angle_gamma   90.00
#
_symmetry.space_group_name_H-M   'P 1'
#
loop_
_entity.id
_entity.type
_entity.pdbx_description
1 polymer ?
#
loop_
_entity_poly.entity_id
_entity_poly.type
_entity_poly.pdbx_seq_one_letter_code
_entity_poly.pdbx_strand_id
1 'polypeptide(L)'
;MRDYEPFQTFTQAQYDARTPITDADLLDITDDVNAAVPPGSPGWRFELRDPGWIGEKVLAEARTFNNQVFFTTFTPNSGVASGGCSPALGTNRVYIMDLVTGAPVNNLDNSSDPDNLTETDRYREIQGSIASEVTFLFPSPDDPVNCVGDECTPPPVACVGLFCFPPGFGNDPIRTFWSQESTQ
;
A
#
# COMPACT_ATOMS: atom_id res chain seq x y z
N MET A 1 2.79 0.53 -13.45
CA MET A 1 2.98 0.91 -14.87
C MET A 1 2.65 2.39 -15.04
N ARG A 2 3.44 3.14 -15.82
CA ARG A 2 3.26 4.57 -16.10
C ARG A 2 2.78 4.72 -17.55
N ASP A 3 1.72 5.49 -17.73
CA ASP A 3 1.24 5.89 -19.06
C ASP A 3 1.63 7.35 -19.32
N TYR A 4 2.39 7.57 -20.39
CA TYR A 4 2.85 8.90 -20.80
C TYR A 4 1.91 9.57 -21.81
N GLU A 5 0.90 8.85 -22.30
CA GLU A 5 -0.05 9.34 -23.29
C GLU A 5 -1.52 9.10 -22.85
N PRO A 6 -1.89 9.40 -21.58
CA PRO A 6 -3.14 8.91 -20.97
C PRO A 6 -4.43 9.46 -21.60
N PHE A 7 -4.34 10.59 -22.31
CA PHE A 7 -5.48 11.24 -22.95
C PHE A 7 -5.36 11.26 -24.47
N GLN A 8 -4.35 10.59 -25.03
CA GLN A 8 -4.15 10.55 -26.46
C GLN A 8 -5.11 9.57 -27.11
N THR A 9 -5.88 10.06 -28.08
CA THR A 9 -6.70 9.21 -28.93
C THR A 9 -5.83 8.61 -30.03
N PHE A 10 -5.84 7.29 -30.16
CA PHE A 10 -5.12 6.60 -31.23
C PHE A 10 -6.09 6.07 -32.29
N THR A 11 -5.65 6.08 -33.55
CA THR A 11 -6.29 5.34 -34.63
C THR A 11 -6.01 3.84 -34.49
N GLN A 12 -6.80 2.98 -35.14
CA GLN A 12 -6.57 1.53 -35.12
C GLN A 12 -5.14 1.16 -35.55
N ALA A 13 -4.64 1.74 -36.64
CA ALA A 13 -3.28 1.48 -37.12
C ALA A 13 -2.19 1.88 -36.11
N GLN A 14 -2.45 2.90 -35.27
CA GLN A 14 -1.51 3.30 -34.21
C GLN A 14 -1.57 2.35 -33.00
N TYR A 15 -2.73 1.80 -32.67
CA TYR A 15 -2.84 0.73 -31.67
C TYR A 15 -2.11 -0.53 -32.13
N ASP A 16 -2.30 -0.93 -33.39
CA ASP A 16 -1.68 -2.14 -33.96
C ASP A 16 -0.14 -2.04 -34.00
N ALA A 17 0.40 -0.83 -34.15
CA ALA A 17 1.84 -0.57 -34.18
C ALA A 17 2.48 -0.48 -32.80
N ARG A 18 1.70 -0.43 -31.71
CA ARG A 18 2.21 -0.23 -30.36
C ARG A 18 2.69 -1.55 -29.77
N THR A 19 3.90 -1.56 -29.22
CA THR A 19 4.41 -2.72 -28.48
C THR A 19 3.79 -2.73 -27.07
N PRO A 20 3.11 -3.82 -26.67
CA PRO A 20 2.60 -3.95 -25.31
C PRO A 20 3.75 -3.94 -24.30
N ILE A 21 3.54 -3.24 -23.19
CA ILE A 21 4.44 -3.32 -22.03
C ILE A 21 4.22 -4.67 -21.35
N THR A 22 5.31 -5.37 -21.07
CA THR A 22 5.36 -6.65 -20.38
C THR A 22 6.08 -6.51 -19.04
N ASP A 23 6.00 -7.54 -18.19
CA ASP A 23 6.71 -7.55 -16.91
C ASP A 23 8.23 -7.38 -17.08
N ALA A 24 8.80 -7.83 -18.21
CA ALA A 24 10.22 -7.69 -18.51
C ALA A 24 10.64 -6.25 -18.82
N ASP A 25 9.70 -5.38 -19.17
CA ASP A 25 9.96 -3.96 -19.43
C ASP A 25 9.94 -3.13 -18.14
N LEU A 26 9.41 -3.68 -17.04
CA LEU A 26 9.32 -3.02 -15.74
C LEU A 26 10.63 -3.20 -14.96
N LEU A 27 11.07 -2.14 -14.28
CA LEU A 27 12.22 -2.22 -13.38
C LEU A 27 11.88 -3.09 -12.18
N ASP A 28 12.66 -4.14 -11.94
CA ASP A 28 12.54 -4.94 -10.73
C ASP A 28 13.17 -4.22 -9.54
N ILE A 29 12.37 -3.96 -8.51
CA ILE A 29 12.79 -3.25 -7.29
C ILE A 29 12.81 -4.16 -6.06
N THR A 30 12.61 -5.46 -6.24
CA THR A 30 12.37 -6.41 -5.15
C THR A 30 13.49 -6.39 -4.12
N ASP A 31 14.75 -6.47 -4.56
CA ASP A 31 15.93 -6.50 -3.68
C ASP A 31 16.69 -5.14 -3.68
N ASP A 32 16.03 -4.05 -4.10
CA ASP A 32 16.64 -2.71 -4.14
C ASP A 32 15.77 -1.69 -3.40
N VAL A 33 16.16 -1.41 -2.16
CA VAL A 33 15.51 -0.44 -1.27
C VAL A 33 15.60 0.99 -1.81
N ASN A 34 16.64 1.30 -2.61
CA ASN A 34 16.91 2.63 -3.13
C ASN A 34 16.73 2.71 -4.65
N ALA A 35 15.84 1.87 -5.20
CA ALA A 35 15.64 1.76 -6.63
C ALA A 35 15.32 3.11 -7.29
N ALA A 36 16.16 3.50 -8.25
CA ALA A 36 15.96 4.71 -9.03
C ALA A 36 15.16 4.41 -10.29
N VAL A 37 13.83 4.59 -10.24
CA VAL A 37 12.93 4.38 -11.38
C VAL A 37 13.00 5.60 -12.34
N PRO A 38 13.70 5.53 -13.49
CA PRO A 38 14.00 6.72 -14.27
C PRO A 38 12.75 7.39 -14.86
N PRO A 39 12.77 8.72 -15.09
CA PRO A 39 11.76 9.38 -15.91
C PRO A 39 11.74 8.73 -17.30
N GLY A 40 10.55 8.36 -17.80
CA GLY A 40 10.40 7.64 -19.07
C GLY A 40 10.35 6.11 -18.93
N SER A 41 10.69 5.52 -17.78
CA SER A 41 10.47 4.09 -17.56
C SER A 41 8.97 3.77 -17.57
N PRO A 42 8.55 2.60 -18.10
CA PRO A 42 7.16 2.15 -18.06
C PRO A 42 6.69 1.79 -16.64
N GLY A 43 7.55 1.84 -15.63
CA GLY A 43 7.23 1.61 -14.22
C GLY A 43 8.19 0.63 -13.55
N TRP A 44 7.74 0.10 -12.42
CA TRP A 44 8.45 -0.89 -11.63
C TRP A 44 7.56 -2.10 -11.33
N ARG A 45 8.20 -3.22 -10.99
CA ARG A 45 7.59 -4.45 -10.50
C ARG A 45 8.20 -4.85 -9.16
N PHE A 46 7.39 -5.44 -8.30
CA PHE A 46 7.80 -5.95 -6.99
C PHE A 46 7.32 -7.39 -6.88
N GLU A 47 8.25 -8.31 -6.61
CA GLU A 47 7.95 -9.74 -6.50
C GLU A 47 7.64 -10.12 -5.05
N LEU A 48 6.50 -10.78 -4.84
CA LEU A 48 6.10 -11.32 -3.53
C LEU A 48 6.79 -12.67 -3.27
N ARG A 49 8.11 -12.61 -3.06
CA ARG A 49 8.97 -13.80 -2.93
C ARG A 49 9.88 -13.79 -1.70
N ASP A 50 9.66 -12.92 -0.73
CA ASP A 50 10.44 -12.90 0.50
C ASP A 50 9.85 -13.87 1.55
N PRO A 51 10.62 -14.79 2.16
CA PRO A 51 12.03 -15.13 1.92
C PRO A 51 12.25 -16.17 0.80
N GLY A 52 11.17 -16.61 0.14
CA GLY A 52 11.21 -17.41 -1.08
C GLY A 52 9.83 -17.46 -1.75
N TRP A 53 9.68 -18.29 -2.79
CA TRP A 53 8.40 -18.53 -3.45
C TRP A 53 7.47 -19.40 -2.58
N ILE A 54 6.89 -18.79 -1.55
CA ILE A 54 6.02 -19.45 -0.57
C ILE A 54 4.52 -19.29 -0.85
N GLY A 55 4.17 -18.67 -1.99
CA GLY A 55 2.79 -18.52 -2.44
C GLY A 55 2.06 -17.33 -1.83
N GLU A 56 2.80 -16.28 -1.45
CA GLU A 56 2.26 -14.98 -1.06
C GLU A 56 1.50 -14.32 -2.22
N LYS A 57 0.31 -13.77 -1.95
CA LYS A 57 -0.55 -13.16 -2.98
C LYS A 57 -1.29 -11.95 -2.46
N VAL A 58 -1.50 -10.96 -3.33
CA VAL A 58 -2.45 -9.86 -3.10
C VAL A 58 -3.87 -10.38 -3.32
N LEU A 59 -4.73 -10.26 -2.32
CA LEU A 59 -6.14 -10.74 -2.37
C LEU A 59 -7.17 -9.62 -2.17
N ALA A 60 -6.71 -8.40 -1.90
CA ALA A 60 -7.54 -7.22 -1.71
C ALA A 60 -7.07 -6.06 -2.60
N GLU A 61 -7.93 -5.06 -2.78
CA GLU A 61 -7.60 -3.87 -3.57
C GLU A 61 -6.47 -3.07 -2.89
N ALA A 62 -5.52 -2.58 -3.70
CA ALA A 62 -4.51 -1.64 -3.24
C ALA A 62 -5.10 -0.22 -3.12
N ARG A 63 -4.70 0.52 -2.09
CA ARG A 63 -5.03 1.94 -1.92
C ARG A 63 -3.80 2.79 -2.14
N THR A 64 -3.95 3.85 -2.93
CA THR A 64 -2.91 4.86 -3.12
C THR A 64 -3.36 6.15 -2.46
N PHE A 65 -2.56 6.66 -1.54
CA PHE A 65 -2.85 7.89 -0.82
C PHE A 65 -1.56 8.53 -0.34
N ASN A 66 -1.48 9.87 -0.40
CA ASN A 66 -0.31 10.65 0.01
C ASN A 66 1.04 10.13 -0.56
N ASN A 67 1.09 9.89 -1.88
CA ASN A 67 2.29 9.37 -2.57
C ASN A 67 2.77 7.98 -2.13
N GLN A 68 1.95 7.24 -1.39
CA GLN A 68 2.26 5.90 -0.91
C GLN A 68 1.23 4.91 -1.47
N VAL A 69 1.66 3.67 -1.67
CA VAL A 69 0.80 2.53 -2.03
C VAL A 69 0.69 1.58 -0.86
N PHE A 70 -0.55 1.25 -0.51
CA PHE A 70 -0.95 0.40 0.60
C PHE A 70 -1.67 -0.82 0.04
N PHE A 71 -1.24 -2.02 0.42
CA PHE A 71 -1.95 -3.23 0.03
C PHE A 71 -1.67 -4.34 1.02
N THR A 72 -2.55 -5.34 1.01
CA THR A 72 -2.44 -6.51 1.87
C THR A 72 -2.18 -7.75 1.06
N THR A 73 -1.38 -8.63 1.61
CA THR A 73 -1.11 -9.95 1.04
C THR A 73 -1.44 -11.03 2.04
N PHE A 74 -1.59 -12.25 1.53
CA PHE A 74 -1.81 -13.43 2.34
C PHE A 74 -0.90 -14.55 1.85
N THR A 75 -0.25 -15.19 2.81
CA THR A 75 0.53 -16.42 2.63
C THR A 75 -0.14 -17.53 3.44
N PRO A 76 -0.66 -18.59 2.78
CA PRO A 76 -1.21 -19.73 3.49
C PRO A 76 -0.13 -20.42 4.34
N ASN A 77 -0.42 -20.74 5.60
CA ASN A 77 0.46 -21.59 6.38
C ASN A 77 0.36 -23.04 5.89
N SER A 78 1.49 -23.70 5.68
CA SER A 78 1.56 -25.12 5.26
C SER A 78 1.29 -26.11 6.40
N GLY A 79 0.98 -25.61 7.60
CA GLY A 79 0.63 -26.42 8.77
C GLY A 79 -0.74 -27.08 8.58
N VAL A 80 -0.78 -28.42 8.70
CA VAL A 80 -2.04 -29.16 8.76
C VAL A 80 -2.84 -28.62 9.94
N ALA A 81 -4.04 -28.09 9.68
CA ALA A 81 -5.01 -27.79 10.72
C ALA A 81 -5.14 -29.01 11.63
N SER A 82 -4.75 -28.88 12.91
CA SER A 82 -4.88 -29.96 13.89
C SER A 82 -6.38 -30.15 14.18
N GLY A 83 -7.03 -30.97 13.37
CA GLY A 83 -8.48 -31.22 13.40
C GLY A 83 -9.20 -30.62 12.19
N GLY A 84 -10.09 -31.41 11.56
CA GLY A 84 -10.79 -31.08 10.31
C GLY A 84 -11.79 -29.92 10.35
N CYS A 85 -11.78 -29.10 11.41
CA CYS A 85 -12.62 -27.91 11.57
C CYS A 85 -11.85 -26.68 12.10
N SER A 86 -10.52 -26.74 12.17
CA SER A 86 -9.73 -25.57 12.56
C SER A 86 -9.49 -24.69 11.34
N PRO A 87 -9.71 -23.36 11.42
CA PRO A 87 -9.44 -22.47 10.30
C PRO A 87 -7.95 -22.52 9.96
N ALA A 88 -7.64 -22.63 8.67
CA ALA A 88 -6.29 -22.45 8.19
C ALA A 88 -5.95 -20.96 8.32
N LEU A 89 -5.24 -20.60 9.38
CA LEU A 89 -4.66 -19.28 9.54
C LEU A 89 -3.43 -19.18 8.63
N GLY A 90 -3.20 -17.99 8.09
CA GLY A 90 -2.00 -17.66 7.34
C GLY A 90 -1.31 -16.45 7.94
N THR A 91 -0.22 -16.06 7.29
CA THR A 91 0.45 -14.79 7.57
C THR A 91 -0.06 -13.77 6.56
N ASN A 92 -0.52 -12.63 7.05
CA ASN A 92 -0.77 -11.46 6.21
C ASN A 92 0.39 -10.49 6.34
N ARG A 93 0.67 -9.76 5.27
CA ARG A 93 1.54 -8.59 5.32
C ARG A 93 0.76 -7.37 4.85
N VAL A 94 0.94 -6.26 5.56
CA VAL A 94 0.45 -4.95 5.11
C VAL A 94 1.65 -4.20 4.61
N TYR A 95 1.67 -3.93 3.30
CA TYR A 95 2.73 -3.19 2.65
C TYR A 95 2.42 -1.70 2.62
N ILE A 96 3.45 -0.88 2.86
CA ILE A 96 3.42 0.57 2.65
C ILE A 96 4.71 0.95 1.94
N MET A 97 4.59 1.35 0.68
CA MET A 97 5.73 1.70 -0.15
C MET A 97 5.53 3.05 -0.81
N ASP A 98 6.63 3.72 -1.15
CA ASP A 98 6.59 4.90 -1.98
C ASP A 98 6.03 4.56 -3.38
N LEU A 99 5.08 5.34 -3.87
CA LEU A 99 4.41 5.08 -5.15
C LEU A 99 5.37 5.15 -6.35
N VAL A 100 6.39 6.00 -6.26
CA VAL A 100 7.31 6.32 -7.36
C VAL A 100 8.45 5.32 -7.43
N THR A 101 9.04 4.98 -6.28
CA THR A 101 10.25 4.14 -6.17
C THR A 101 9.99 2.73 -5.62
N GLY A 102 8.88 2.53 -4.89
CA GLY A 102 8.61 1.32 -4.13
C GLY A 102 9.56 1.09 -2.94
N ALA A 103 10.24 2.15 -2.49
CA ALA A 103 11.04 2.12 -1.27
C ALA A 103 10.14 1.99 -0.02
N PRO A 104 10.64 1.41 1.08
CA PRO A 104 10.01 1.55 2.39
C PRO A 104 9.91 3.03 2.77
N VAL A 105 8.83 3.39 3.47
CA VAL A 105 8.56 4.80 3.81
C VAL A 105 8.83 5.10 5.28
N ASN A 106 8.63 4.10 6.15
CA ASN A 106 8.82 4.17 7.59
C ASN A 106 9.41 2.85 8.07
N ASN A 107 9.94 2.83 9.29
CA ASN A 107 10.32 1.58 9.94
C ASN A 107 9.05 0.80 10.36
N LEU A 108 8.70 -0.23 9.59
CA LEU A 108 7.49 -1.03 9.82
C LEU A 108 7.77 -2.37 10.49
N ASP A 109 9.01 -2.85 10.43
CA ASP A 109 9.41 -4.10 11.07
C ASP A 109 9.71 -3.94 12.58
N ASN A 110 9.71 -2.69 13.08
CA ASN A 110 10.02 -2.32 14.46
C ASN A 110 11.44 -2.74 14.89
N SER A 111 12.37 -2.75 13.95
CA SER A 111 13.80 -2.90 14.19
C SER A 111 14.37 -1.74 15.01
N SER A 112 15.58 -1.92 15.54
CA SER A 112 16.26 -0.92 16.38
C SER A 112 16.98 0.19 15.59
N ASP A 113 16.85 0.20 14.26
CA ASP A 113 17.46 1.17 13.35
C ASP A 113 16.40 2.00 12.61
N PRO A 114 15.77 2.98 13.30
CA PRO A 114 14.64 3.74 12.74
C PRO A 114 14.97 4.53 11.48
N ASP A 115 16.25 4.88 11.27
CA ASP A 115 16.71 5.70 10.14
C ASP A 115 17.28 4.89 8.97
N ASN A 116 17.56 3.60 9.17
CA ASN A 116 18.18 2.74 8.16
C ASN A 116 17.15 1.74 7.63
N LEU A 117 16.31 2.22 6.72
CA LEU A 117 15.24 1.39 6.17
C LEU A 117 15.81 0.28 5.27
N THR A 118 15.23 -0.90 5.40
CA THR A 118 15.59 -2.14 4.72
C THR A 118 14.37 -2.72 3.97
N GLU A 119 14.52 -3.87 3.33
CA GLU A 119 13.43 -4.50 2.58
C GLU A 119 12.26 -4.92 3.48
N THR A 120 12.54 -5.33 4.71
CA THR A 120 11.54 -5.75 5.70
C THR A 120 10.69 -4.58 6.21
N ASP A 121 11.21 -3.35 6.11
CA ASP A 121 10.47 -2.12 6.44
C ASP A 121 9.35 -1.79 5.44
N ARG A 122 9.27 -2.49 4.31
CA ARG A 122 8.15 -2.31 3.36
C ARG A 122 6.84 -2.87 3.90
N TYR A 123 6.88 -3.75 4.89
CA TYR A 123 5.69 -4.41 5.39
C TYR A 123 5.65 -4.61 6.90
N ARG A 124 4.44 -4.84 7.41
CA ARG A 124 4.19 -5.35 8.76
C ARG A 124 3.41 -6.65 8.71
N GLU A 125 3.84 -7.64 9.48
CA GLU A 125 3.15 -8.92 9.57
C GLU A 125 1.97 -8.89 10.55
N ILE A 126 0.87 -9.54 10.13
CA ILE A 126 -0.34 -9.72 10.94
C ILE A 126 -0.80 -11.17 10.78
N GLN A 127 -0.93 -11.88 11.91
CA GLN A 127 -1.46 -13.24 11.93
C GLN A 127 -2.99 -13.21 11.84
N GLY A 128 -3.58 -14.08 11.00
CA GLY A 128 -5.03 -14.14 10.88
C GLY A 128 -5.55 -14.91 9.68
N SER A 129 -6.82 -14.69 9.40
CA SER A 129 -7.41 -15.07 8.10
C SER A 129 -6.99 -14.05 7.03
N ILE A 130 -7.60 -14.11 5.85
CA ILE A 130 -7.32 -13.19 4.75
C ILE A 130 -7.64 -11.75 5.18
N ALA A 131 -6.62 -10.89 5.17
CA ALA A 131 -6.75 -9.47 5.43
C ALA A 131 -7.64 -8.78 4.39
N SER A 132 -8.43 -7.80 4.83
CA SER A 132 -9.19 -6.93 3.93
C SER A 132 -8.26 -5.92 3.24
N GLU A 133 -8.84 -5.09 2.37
CA GLU A 133 -8.18 -3.87 1.91
C GLU A 133 -7.87 -2.92 3.08
N VAL A 134 -6.93 -2.01 2.84
CA VAL A 134 -6.62 -0.92 3.76
C VAL A 134 -7.71 0.15 3.65
N THR A 135 -8.26 0.60 4.77
CA THR A 135 -9.23 1.70 4.86
C THR A 135 -8.66 2.84 5.68
N PHE A 136 -8.73 4.07 5.18
CA PHE A 136 -8.35 5.26 5.94
C PHE A 136 -9.54 5.82 6.69
N LEU A 137 -9.39 6.00 8.00
CA LEU A 137 -10.36 6.62 8.88
C LEU A 137 -9.83 7.98 9.31
N PHE A 138 -10.70 8.98 9.28
CA PHE A 138 -10.42 10.34 9.75
C PHE A 138 -11.30 10.58 10.99
N PRO A 139 -10.79 10.27 12.20
CA PRO A 139 -11.59 10.39 13.41
C PRO A 139 -11.95 11.84 13.72
N SER A 140 -13.09 12.02 14.38
CA SER A 140 -13.46 13.30 14.99
C SER A 140 -12.84 13.38 16.39
N PRO A 141 -12.63 14.59 16.94
CA PRO A 141 -12.19 14.77 18.32
C PRO A 141 -13.11 14.04 19.30
N ASP A 142 -12.54 13.48 20.37
CA ASP A 142 -13.31 12.85 21.44
C ASP A 142 -14.19 13.88 22.19
N ASP A 143 -13.67 15.10 22.40
CA ASP A 143 -14.42 16.25 22.92
C ASP A 143 -14.33 17.43 21.93
N PRO A 144 -15.26 17.53 20.96
CA PRO A 144 -15.20 18.58 19.93
C PRO A 144 -15.47 19.99 20.49
N VAL A 145 -15.92 20.13 21.74
CA VAL A 145 -16.23 21.44 22.35
C VAL A 145 -15.03 21.98 23.13
N ASN A 146 -14.29 21.10 23.82
CA ASN A 146 -13.18 21.51 24.70
C ASN A 146 -11.79 21.06 24.23
N CYS A 147 -11.67 20.46 23.04
CA CYS A 147 -10.36 20.10 22.49
C CYS A 147 -9.42 21.31 22.38
N VAL A 148 -8.12 21.09 22.54
CA VAL A 148 -7.09 22.13 22.36
C VAL A 148 -5.97 21.59 21.47
N GLY A 149 -5.58 22.37 20.45
CA GLY A 149 -4.48 21.99 19.56
C GLY A 149 -4.78 20.73 18.74
N ASP A 150 -3.84 19.78 18.72
CA ASP A 150 -3.90 18.57 17.90
C ASP A 150 -5.07 17.64 18.26
N GLU A 151 -5.61 17.74 19.48
CA GLU A 151 -6.82 17.01 19.90
C GLU A 151 -8.05 17.37 19.06
N CYS A 152 -8.10 18.58 18.49
CA CYS A 152 -9.19 19.03 17.63
C CYS A 152 -9.11 18.48 16.20
N THR A 153 -7.96 17.91 15.82
CA THR A 153 -7.76 17.30 14.51
C THR A 153 -6.97 16.00 14.68
N PRO A 154 -7.60 14.94 15.23
CA PRO A 154 -6.93 13.67 15.41
C PRO A 154 -6.34 13.15 14.09
N PRO A 155 -5.13 12.55 14.12
CA PRO A 155 -4.48 12.06 12.91
C PRO A 155 -5.28 10.92 12.28
N PRO A 156 -5.20 10.77 10.94
CA PRO A 156 -5.86 9.66 10.27
C PRO A 156 -5.25 8.32 10.68
N VAL A 157 -6.07 7.28 10.62
CA VAL A 157 -5.68 5.91 10.97
C VAL A 157 -5.93 5.00 9.78
N ALA A 158 -4.98 4.13 9.45
CA ALA A 158 -5.17 3.08 8.47
C ALA A 158 -5.61 1.80 9.19
N CYS A 159 -6.65 1.14 8.67
CA CYS A 159 -7.19 -0.09 9.24
C CYS A 159 -7.27 -1.19 8.20
N VAL A 160 -6.97 -2.41 8.64
CA VAL A 160 -7.11 -3.67 7.90
C VAL A 160 -7.96 -4.59 8.77
N GLY A 161 -9.22 -4.80 8.39
CA GLY A 161 -10.21 -5.45 9.23
C GLY A 161 -10.36 -4.71 10.57
N LEU A 162 -9.98 -5.38 11.66
CA LEU A 162 -10.02 -4.83 13.02
C LEU A 162 -8.65 -4.30 13.50
N PHE A 163 -7.62 -4.39 12.68
CA PHE A 163 -6.27 -3.94 13.02
C PHE A 163 -6.04 -2.54 12.47
N CYS A 164 -5.90 -1.57 13.35
CA CYS A 164 -5.64 -0.18 13.00
C CYS A 164 -4.23 0.23 13.42
N PHE A 165 -3.58 1.06 12.60
CA PHE A 165 -2.22 1.53 12.80
C PHE A 165 -2.04 2.95 12.24
N PRO A 166 -1.08 3.73 12.77
CA PRO A 166 -0.72 5.01 12.17
C PRO A 166 -0.18 4.78 10.75
N PRO A 167 -0.72 5.45 9.72
CA PRO A 167 -0.28 5.27 8.33
C PRO A 167 1.13 5.82 8.07
N GLY A 168 1.68 6.64 8.97
CA GLY A 168 3.03 7.19 8.86
C GLY A 168 3.14 8.26 7.77
N PHE A 169 2.14 9.13 7.66
CA PHE A 169 2.20 10.29 6.77
C PHE A 169 3.16 11.33 7.35
N GLY A 170 4.04 11.88 6.51
CA GLY A 170 4.95 12.96 6.93
C GLY A 170 4.22 14.28 7.24
N ASN A 171 3.03 14.49 6.67
CA ASN A 171 2.11 15.57 7.01
C ASN A 171 0.71 14.96 7.16
N ASP A 172 0.10 15.10 8.33
CA ASP A 172 -1.23 14.51 8.57
C ASP A 172 -2.29 15.20 7.72
N PRO A 173 -2.95 14.49 6.78
CA PRO A 173 -4.00 15.05 5.97
C PRO A 173 -5.23 15.34 6.83
N ILE A 174 -5.73 16.57 6.71
CA ILE A 174 -6.94 17.02 7.40
C ILE A 174 -8.14 16.82 6.46
N ARG A 175 -9.25 16.34 7.02
CA ARG A 175 -10.49 16.18 6.27
C ARG A 175 -11.01 17.54 5.79
N THR A 176 -11.08 17.72 4.47
CA THR A 176 -11.70 18.89 3.85
C THR A 176 -13.11 18.55 3.36
N PHE A 177 -14.05 19.48 3.51
CA PHE A 177 -15.41 19.35 3.00
C PHE A 177 -15.58 20.26 1.78
N TRP A 178 -16.32 19.79 0.79
CA TRP A 178 -16.78 20.63 -0.31
C TRP A 178 -18.30 20.66 -0.31
N SER A 179 -18.88 21.85 -0.46
CA SER A 179 -20.31 22.06 -0.63
C SER A 179 -20.55 22.92 -1.87
N GLN A 180 -21.44 22.49 -2.76
CA GLN A 180 -21.97 23.33 -3.83
C GLN A 180 -23.30 23.91 -3.39
N GLU A 181 -23.39 25.22 -3.25
CA GLU A 181 -24.68 25.88 -3.26
C GLU A 181 -25.03 26.23 -4.71
N SER A 182 -26.09 25.64 -5.24
CA SER A 182 -26.67 26.08 -6.50
C SER A 182 -27.59 27.28 -6.21
N THR A 183 -27.19 28.49 -6.63
CA THR A 183 -28.12 29.61 -6.73
C THR A 183 -29.13 29.32 -7.84
N GLN A 184 -30.41 29.19 -7.46
CA GLN A 184 -31.56 29.24 -8.38
C GLN A 184 -31.79 30.67 -8.88
#